data_AF-A0A377PEL6-F1
#
_entry.id   AF-A0A377PEL6-F1
#
_cell.length_a   1.000
_cell.length_b   1.000
_cell.length_c   1.000
_cell.angle_alpha   90.00
_cell.angle_beta   90.00
_cell.angle_gamma   90.00
#
_symmetry.space_group_name_H-M   'P 1'
#
loop_
_entity.id
_entity.type
_entity.pdbx_description
1 polymer ?
#
loop_
_entity_poly.entity_id
_entity_poly.type
_entity_poly.pdbx_seq_one_letter_code
_entity_poly.pdbx_strand_id
1 'polypeptide(L)'
;MRFVSEIKSGAPRVTAPQYSHLIYDIIPDSCKVIEQPDILILEGLNVLQSGMDYPHDPHRVFVSDFVDFSIYVDAPEDLLQGWYINRFLKFRQGAFSNPDSYFHHYSQLPESEAVEIATNLWKEINGLNLTQNILPTRERASLIMTKGGNHAVESVRLRK
;
A
#
# COMPACT_ATOMS: atom_id res chain seq x y z
N MET A 1 5.60 7.95 -13.24
CA MET A 1 4.60 8.93 -13.74
C MET A 1 3.93 8.55 -15.07
N ARG A 2 4.58 7.79 -15.97
CA ARG A 2 4.03 7.47 -17.31
C ARG A 2 2.68 6.76 -17.32
N PHE A 3 2.45 5.81 -16.41
CA PHE A 3 1.23 4.99 -16.34
C PHE A 3 -0.08 5.79 -16.26
N VAL A 4 -0.26 6.60 -15.20
CA VAL A 4 -1.52 7.33 -15.00
C VAL A 4 -1.71 8.43 -16.06
N SER A 5 -0.61 9.01 -16.52
CA SER A 5 -0.63 9.98 -17.62
C SER A 5 -1.11 9.37 -18.95
N GLU A 6 -0.69 8.14 -19.29
CA GLU A 6 -1.15 7.45 -20.50
C GLU A 6 -2.62 7.06 -20.41
N ILE A 7 -3.09 6.70 -19.21
CA ILE A 7 -4.52 6.41 -18.99
C ILE A 7 -5.34 7.68 -19.16
N LYS A 8 -4.94 8.79 -18.55
CA LYS A 8 -5.66 10.07 -18.67
C LYS A 8 -5.60 10.68 -20.07
N SER A 9 -4.58 10.37 -20.87
CA SER A 9 -4.52 10.78 -22.29
C SER A 9 -5.36 9.90 -23.22
N GLY A 10 -6.05 8.89 -22.67
CA GLY A 10 -6.92 8.00 -23.45
C GLY A 10 -6.14 6.99 -24.29
N ALA A 11 -4.95 6.57 -23.86
CA ALA A 11 -4.25 5.48 -24.53
C ALA A 11 -5.14 4.22 -24.57
N PRO A 12 -5.26 3.53 -25.73
CA PRO A 12 -6.14 2.38 -25.88
C PRO A 12 -5.75 1.21 -24.97
N ARG A 13 -4.45 1.11 -24.65
CA ARG A 13 -3.87 0.03 -23.88
C ARG A 13 -2.67 0.55 -23.08
N VAL A 14 -2.68 0.29 -21.77
CA VAL A 14 -1.59 0.62 -20.85
C VAL A 14 -1.24 -0.62 -20.03
N THR A 15 0.04 -0.79 -19.68
CA THR A 15 0.51 -1.93 -18.89
C THR A 15 1.03 -1.50 -17.52
N ALA A 16 0.73 -2.29 -16.49
CA ALA A 16 1.29 -2.13 -15.15
C ALA A 16 2.03 -3.41 -14.72
N PRO A 17 3.21 -3.30 -14.08
CA PRO A 17 3.91 -4.45 -13.53
C PRO A 17 3.08 -5.08 -12.40
N GLN A 18 3.29 -6.37 -12.15
CA GLN A 18 2.62 -7.09 -11.07
C GLN A 18 3.59 -7.39 -9.93
N TYR A 19 3.21 -7.05 -8.70
CA TYR A 19 3.96 -7.39 -7.50
C TYR A 19 3.39 -8.66 -6.85
N SER A 20 4.26 -9.52 -6.33
CA SER A 20 3.86 -10.76 -5.66
C SER A 20 4.36 -10.77 -4.23
N HIS A 21 3.43 -10.85 -3.28
CA HIS A 21 3.77 -11.08 -1.87
C HIS A 21 4.31 -12.49 -1.59
N LEU A 22 4.19 -13.43 -2.55
CA LEU A 22 4.74 -14.77 -2.40
C LEU A 22 6.27 -14.75 -2.50
N ILE A 23 6.79 -14.11 -3.54
CA ILE A 23 8.24 -13.97 -3.79
C ILE A 23 8.81 -12.65 -3.25
N TYR A 24 7.93 -11.76 -2.78
CA TYR A 24 8.25 -10.44 -2.26
C TYR A 24 8.94 -9.51 -3.28
N ASP A 25 8.59 -9.64 -4.56
CA ASP A 25 9.19 -8.89 -5.66
C ASP A 25 8.20 -8.70 -6.84
N ILE A 26 8.59 -7.88 -7.81
CA ILE A 26 7.95 -7.75 -9.11
C ILE A 26 8.09 -9.09 -9.86
N ILE A 27 6.97 -9.59 -10.39
CA ILE A 27 6.96 -10.82 -11.19
C ILE A 27 7.62 -10.51 -12.54
N PRO A 28 8.73 -11.20 -12.91
CA PRO A 28 9.37 -11.01 -14.21
C PRO A 28 8.42 -11.31 -15.35
N ASP A 29 8.52 -10.52 -16.43
CA ASP A 29 7.77 -10.69 -17.67
C ASP A 29 6.23 -10.70 -17.52
N SER A 30 5.73 -10.24 -16.37
CA SER A 30 4.31 -10.26 -16.04
C SER A 30 3.78 -8.84 -15.88
N CYS A 31 2.86 -8.49 -16.76
CA CYS A 31 2.21 -7.18 -16.78
C CYS A 31 0.70 -7.38 -16.86
N LYS A 32 -0.01 -6.59 -16.05
CA LYS A 32 -1.46 -6.42 -16.20
C LYS A 32 -1.73 -5.40 -17.29
N VAL A 33 -2.59 -5.76 -18.22
CA VAL A 33 -3.08 -4.87 -19.28
C VAL A 33 -4.35 -4.17 -18.81
N ILE A 34 -4.41 -2.85 -18.99
CA ILE A 34 -5.56 -2.01 -18.75
C ILE A 34 -6.02 -1.44 -20.10
N GLU A 35 -7.28 -1.68 -20.45
CA GLU A 35 -7.89 -1.26 -21.72
C GLU A 35 -9.07 -0.33 -21.42
N GLN A 36 -8.79 0.99 -21.42
CA GLN A 36 -9.75 2.10 -21.27
C GLN A 36 -11.01 1.80 -20.40
N PRO A 37 -10.85 1.46 -19.10
CA PRO A 37 -12.00 1.24 -18.24
C PRO A 37 -12.72 2.57 -17.95
N ASP A 38 -14.03 2.51 -17.75
CA ASP A 38 -14.81 3.68 -17.31
C ASP A 38 -14.33 4.22 -15.96
N ILE A 39 -13.94 3.31 -15.05
CA ILE A 39 -13.41 3.61 -13.72
C ILE A 39 -12.18 2.77 -13.48
N LEU A 40 -11.07 3.43 -13.10
CA LEU A 40 -9.86 2.78 -12.61
C LEU A 40 -9.68 3.08 -11.12
N ILE A 41 -9.58 2.04 -10.30
CA ILE A 41 -9.17 2.19 -8.91
C ILE A 41 -7.66 2.00 -8.84
N LEU A 42 -6.97 3.06 -8.42
CA LEU A 42 -5.54 3.04 -8.12
C LEU A 42 -5.35 2.98 -6.60
N GLU A 43 -4.69 1.92 -6.14
CA GLU A 43 -4.39 1.69 -4.72
C GLU A 43 -2.88 1.71 -4.49
N GLY A 44 -2.47 2.28 -3.36
CA GLY A 44 -1.08 2.33 -2.94
C GLY A 44 -0.83 3.37 -1.85
N LEU A 45 0.24 3.17 -1.10
CA LEU A 45 0.63 4.07 0.01
C LEU A 45 1.09 5.46 -0.41
N ASN A 46 1.54 5.61 -1.66
CA ASN A 46 2.16 6.84 -2.18
C ASN A 46 1.29 7.63 -3.17
N VAL A 47 0.02 7.23 -3.38
CA VAL A 47 -0.85 7.86 -4.39
C VAL A 47 -1.13 9.36 -4.14
N LEU A 48 -0.97 9.81 -2.89
CA LEU A 48 -1.15 11.21 -2.47
C LEU A 48 0.17 11.98 -2.24
N GLN A 49 1.31 11.35 -2.46
CA GLN A 49 2.62 12.00 -2.34
C GLN A 49 2.85 13.00 -3.48
N SER A 50 3.69 14.00 -3.22
CA SER A 50 4.07 15.06 -4.15
C SER A 50 5.60 15.14 -4.27
N GLY A 51 6.09 16.08 -5.08
CA GLY A 51 7.51 16.19 -5.42
C GLY A 51 8.38 16.61 -4.24
N MET A 52 7.78 17.22 -3.21
CA MET A 52 8.50 17.51 -1.96
C MET A 52 8.87 16.23 -1.20
N ASP A 53 8.15 15.13 -1.45
CA ASP A 53 8.41 13.82 -0.85
C ASP A 53 9.54 13.07 -1.59
N TYR A 54 9.96 13.56 -2.76
CA TYR A 54 11.05 13.00 -3.59
C TYR A 54 12.13 14.07 -3.90
N PRO A 55 12.84 14.61 -2.89
CA PRO A 55 13.84 15.65 -3.10
C PRO A 55 15.02 15.21 -3.98
N HIS A 56 15.25 13.90 -4.07
CA HIS A 56 16.32 13.28 -4.85
C HIS A 56 15.98 13.10 -6.35
N ASP A 57 14.70 13.14 -6.72
CA ASP A 57 14.22 13.11 -8.11
C ASP A 57 12.91 13.90 -8.22
N PRO A 58 12.98 15.24 -8.22
CA PRO A 58 11.80 16.08 -8.18
C PRO A 58 11.02 15.98 -9.49
N HIS A 59 9.92 15.24 -9.46
CA HIS A 59 8.93 15.27 -10.53
C HIS A 59 8.07 16.54 -10.43
N ARG A 60 7.71 17.13 -11.57
CA ARG A 60 6.82 18.31 -11.64
C ARG A 60 5.33 17.98 -11.67
N VAL A 61 5.01 16.71 -11.90
CA VAL A 61 3.64 16.19 -12.02
C VAL A 61 3.52 15.01 -11.06
N PHE A 62 2.35 14.84 -10.44
CA PHE A 62 2.08 13.87 -9.37
C PHE A 62 0.93 12.93 -9.73
N VAL A 63 0.89 11.76 -9.08
CA VAL A 63 -0.22 10.80 -9.27
C VAL A 63 -1.55 11.48 -8.97
N SER A 64 -1.59 12.32 -7.93
CA SER A 64 -2.77 13.11 -7.54
C SER A 64 -3.29 14.03 -8.63
N ASP A 65 -2.43 14.52 -9.54
CA ASP A 65 -2.84 15.44 -10.62
C ASP A 65 -3.71 14.73 -11.68
N PHE A 66 -3.68 13.40 -11.69
CA PHE A 66 -4.41 12.56 -12.63
C PHE A 66 -5.54 11.75 -11.96
N VAL A 67 -5.81 11.98 -10.68
CA VAL A 67 -6.84 11.26 -9.93
C VAL A 67 -8.04 12.17 -9.68
N ASP A 68 -9.24 11.75 -10.10
CA ASP A 68 -10.46 12.56 -9.96
C ASP A 68 -10.99 12.56 -8.52
N PHE A 69 -10.82 11.44 -7.81
CA PHE A 69 -11.28 11.25 -6.44
C PHE A 69 -10.31 10.38 -5.67
N SER A 70 -9.94 10.81 -4.46
CA SER A 70 -9.00 10.09 -3.61
C SER A 70 -9.58 9.76 -2.25
N ILE A 71 -9.28 8.55 -1.76
CA ILE A 71 -9.71 8.04 -0.47
C ILE A 71 -8.46 7.74 0.36
N TYR A 72 -8.38 8.32 1.56
CA TYR A 72 -7.41 7.92 2.58
C TYR A 72 -8.10 7.06 3.63
N VAL A 73 -7.59 5.85 3.84
CA VAL A 73 -8.07 4.95 4.90
C VAL A 73 -7.22 5.14 6.14
N ASP A 74 -7.81 5.70 7.19
CA ASP A 74 -7.14 6.07 8.43
C ASP A 74 -7.47 5.09 9.55
N ALA A 75 -6.57 4.95 10.52
CA ALA A 75 -6.79 4.22 11.77
C ALA A 75 -5.72 4.61 12.81
N PRO A 76 -6.02 4.48 14.11
CA PRO A 76 -5.01 4.55 15.18
C PRO A 76 -3.81 3.63 14.92
N GLU A 77 -2.61 4.09 15.26
CA GLU A 77 -1.36 3.37 14.99
C GLU A 77 -1.29 2.00 15.67
N ASP A 78 -1.80 1.90 16.91
CA ASP A 78 -1.89 0.65 17.67
C ASP A 78 -2.76 -0.39 16.96
N LEU A 79 -3.86 0.04 16.34
CA LEU A 79 -4.70 -0.84 15.52
C LEU A 79 -3.99 -1.26 14.23
N LEU A 80 -3.32 -0.34 13.55
CA LEU A 80 -2.54 -0.65 12.34
C LEU A 80 -1.43 -1.67 12.62
N GLN A 81 -0.70 -1.49 13.73
CA GLN A 81 0.32 -2.44 14.18
C GLN A 81 -0.29 -3.81 14.47
N GLY A 82 -1.41 -3.87 15.20
CA GLY A 82 -2.10 -5.12 15.49
C GLY A 82 -2.56 -5.85 14.21
N TRP A 83 -3.10 -5.11 13.24
CA TRP A 83 -3.51 -5.66 11.94
C TRP A 83 -2.32 -6.15 11.11
N TYR A 84 -1.21 -5.41 11.13
CA TYR A 84 0.02 -5.82 10.45
C TYR A 84 0.55 -7.15 11.01
N ILE A 85 0.69 -7.27 12.33
CA ILE A 85 1.18 -8.48 12.99
C ILE A 85 0.25 -9.66 12.67
N ASN A 86 -1.07 -9.47 12.80
CA ASN A 86 -2.04 -10.52 12.47
C ASN A 86 -1.95 -10.97 11.00
N ARG A 87 -1.74 -10.04 10.07
CA ARG A 87 -1.54 -10.37 8.65
C ARG A 87 -0.22 -11.11 8.42
N PHE A 88 0.85 -10.68 9.08
CA PHE A 88 2.16 -11.36 9.03
C PHE A 88 2.06 -12.82 9.49
N LEU A 89 1.36 -13.07 10.60
CA LEU A 89 1.15 -14.44 11.10
C LEU A 89 0.32 -15.29 10.12
N LYS A 90 -0.69 -14.71 9.46
CA LYS A 90 -1.44 -15.42 8.41
C LYS A 90 -0.56 -15.78 7.20
N PHE A 91 0.33 -14.88 6.77
CA PHE A 91 1.29 -15.21 5.70
C PHE A 91 2.26 -16.32 6.13
N ARG A 92 2.79 -16.24 7.34
CA ARG A 92 3.62 -17.29 7.95
C ARG A 92 2.93 -18.65 7.95
N GLN A 93 1.66 -18.71 8.38
CA GLN A 93 0.87 -19.95 8.40
C GLN A 93 0.65 -20.51 6.98
N GLY A 94 0.34 -19.65 6.00
CA GLY A 94 0.14 -20.07 4.60
C GLY A 94 1.42 -20.50 3.88
N ALA A 95 2.59 -20.05 4.32
CA ALA A 95 3.88 -20.36 3.72
C ALA A 95 4.51 -21.69 4.21
N PHE A 96 3.87 -22.37 5.17
CA PHE A 96 4.41 -23.58 5.77
C PHE A 96 4.70 -24.69 4.76
N SER A 97 3.80 -24.90 3.79
CA SER A 97 3.92 -25.93 2.76
C SER A 97 4.60 -25.46 1.48
N ASN A 98 5.02 -24.19 1.39
CA ASN A 98 5.60 -23.63 0.17
C ASN A 98 7.02 -23.09 0.43
N PRO A 99 8.07 -23.89 0.14
CA PRO A 99 9.47 -23.49 0.29
C PRO A 99 9.87 -22.27 -0.53
N ASP A 100 9.19 -22.01 -1.65
CA ASP A 100 9.46 -20.87 -2.54
C ASP A 100 8.83 -19.57 -2.03
N SER A 101 8.07 -19.61 -0.93
CA SER A 101 7.54 -18.41 -0.30
C SER A 101 8.64 -17.67 0.46
N TYR A 102 8.71 -16.36 0.26
CA TYR A 102 9.51 -15.45 1.09
C TYR A 102 9.24 -15.64 2.60
N PHE A 103 8.00 -15.93 2.96
CA PHE A 103 7.60 -16.13 4.36
C PHE A 103 7.92 -17.52 4.91
N HIS A 104 8.47 -18.43 4.08
CA HIS A 104 8.80 -19.79 4.50
C HIS A 104 9.83 -19.79 5.64
N HIS A 105 10.82 -18.91 5.61
CA HIS A 105 11.81 -18.79 6.70
C HIS A 105 11.16 -18.46 8.05
N TYR A 106 10.15 -17.58 8.07
CA TYR A 106 9.40 -17.27 9.29
C TYR A 106 8.49 -18.40 9.76
N SER A 107 8.10 -19.33 8.87
CA SER A 107 7.27 -20.48 9.23
C SER A 107 7.98 -21.48 10.15
N GLN A 108 9.32 -21.47 10.13
CA GLN A 108 10.17 -22.32 10.95
C GLN A 108 10.40 -21.77 12.36
N LEU A 109 10.05 -20.51 12.60
CA LEU A 109 10.22 -19.85 13.89
C LEU A 109 9.02 -20.10 14.84
N PRO A 110 9.25 -20.15 16.16
CA PRO A 110 8.20 -20.06 17.15
C PRO A 110 7.33 -18.83 16.93
N GLU A 111 6.04 -18.94 17.21
CA GLU A 111 5.11 -17.84 16.97
C GLU A 111 5.46 -16.57 17.75
N SER A 112 5.92 -16.71 18.99
CA SER A 112 6.36 -15.59 19.83
C SER A 112 7.51 -14.80 19.18
N GLU A 113 8.46 -15.50 18.56
CA GLU A 113 9.60 -14.89 17.88
C GLU A 113 9.15 -14.22 16.57
N ALA A 114 8.24 -14.86 15.82
CA ALA A 114 7.65 -14.26 14.63
C ALA A 114 6.87 -12.96 14.94
N VAL A 115 6.18 -12.91 16.08
CA VAL A 115 5.49 -11.69 16.57
C VAL A 115 6.49 -10.59 16.91
N GLU A 116 7.61 -10.92 17.56
CA GLU A 116 8.66 -9.96 17.89
C GLU A 116 9.29 -9.37 16.63
N ILE A 117 9.64 -10.23 15.66
CA ILE A 117 10.17 -9.80 14.36
C ILE A 117 9.16 -8.90 13.64
N ALA A 118 7.89 -9.32 13.54
CA ALA A 118 6.86 -8.49 12.89
C ALA A 118 6.68 -7.14 13.60
N THR A 119 6.77 -7.12 14.92
CA THR A 119 6.71 -5.89 15.71
C THR A 119 7.88 -4.95 15.41
N ASN A 120 9.09 -5.49 15.29
CA ASN A 120 10.28 -4.70 14.96
C ASN A 120 10.22 -4.18 13.52
N LEU A 121 9.83 -5.02 12.55
CA LEU A 121 9.58 -4.60 11.17
C LEU A 121 8.51 -3.51 11.06
N TRP A 122 7.47 -3.57 11.89
CA TRP A 122 6.50 -2.47 11.98
C TRP A 122 7.20 -1.20 12.45
N LYS A 123 7.84 -1.23 13.63
CA LYS A 123 8.43 -0.03 14.23
C LYS A 123 9.52 0.62 13.37
N GLU A 124 10.40 -0.18 12.78
CA GLU A 124 11.59 0.31 12.09
C GLU A 124 11.35 0.65 10.62
N ILE A 125 10.30 0.12 10.00
CA ILE A 125 10.05 0.31 8.57
C ILE A 125 8.68 0.93 8.35
N ASN A 126 7.60 0.21 8.69
CA ASN A 126 6.25 0.61 8.31
C ASN A 126 5.71 1.79 9.12
N GLY A 127 5.96 1.83 10.42
CA GLY A 127 5.59 2.92 11.33
C GLY A 127 6.37 4.19 11.04
N LEU A 128 7.67 4.10 10.74
CA LEU A 128 8.45 5.24 10.26
C LEU A 128 7.92 5.75 8.93
N ASN A 129 7.67 4.87 7.96
CA ASN A 129 7.10 5.26 6.66
C ASN A 129 5.71 5.90 6.81
N LEU A 130 4.87 5.36 7.71
CA LEU A 130 3.56 5.93 8.02
C LEU A 130 3.69 7.36 8.51
N THR A 131 4.48 7.57 9.56
CA THR A 131 4.60 8.88 10.23
C THR A 131 5.31 9.92 9.35
N GLN A 132 6.34 9.52 8.60
CA GLN A 132 7.17 10.44 7.83
C GLN A 132 6.62 10.74 6.44
N ASN A 133 6.00 9.76 5.77
CA ASN A 133 5.73 9.84 4.33
C ASN A 133 4.25 9.63 3.94
N ILE A 134 3.45 8.92 4.74
CA ILE A 134 2.06 8.58 4.38
C ILE A 134 1.08 9.50 5.10
N LEU A 135 1.12 9.55 6.43
CA LEU A 135 0.21 10.33 7.27
C LEU A 135 0.19 11.84 6.93
N PRO A 136 1.33 12.48 6.60
CA PRO A 136 1.33 13.89 6.18
C PRO A 136 0.51 14.17 4.91
N THR A 137 0.25 13.14 4.10
CA THR A 137 -0.55 13.26 2.87
C THR A 137 -2.05 13.14 3.10
N ARG A 138 -2.50 12.73 4.31
CA ARG A 138 -3.91 12.44 4.63
C ARG A 138 -4.86 13.57 4.25
N GLU A 139 -4.51 14.81 4.61
CA GLU A 139 -5.38 15.98 4.38
C GLU A 139 -5.44 16.41 2.90
N ARG A 140 -4.69 15.75 2.01
CA ARG A 140 -4.81 15.93 0.55
C ARG A 140 -5.97 15.14 -0.05
N ALA A 141 -6.52 14.15 0.68
CA ALA A 141 -7.56 13.27 0.18
C ALA A 141 -8.92 13.98 -0.02
N SER A 142 -9.70 13.49 -0.98
CA SER A 142 -11.10 13.93 -1.18
C SER A 142 -12.00 13.41 -0.06
N LEU A 143 -11.77 12.17 0.38
CA LEU A 143 -12.48 11.51 1.47
C LEU A 143 -11.49 10.83 2.42
N ILE A 144 -11.71 10.99 3.73
CA ILE A 144 -10.98 10.27 4.76
C ILE A 144 -11.96 9.32 5.47
N MET A 145 -11.66 8.03 5.44
CA MET A 145 -12.43 6.98 6.10
C MET A 145 -11.63 6.46 7.29
N THR A 146 -12.07 6.76 8.51
CA THR A 146 -11.38 6.33 9.73
C THR A 146 -11.99 5.05 10.27
N LYS A 147 -11.14 4.05 10.48
CA LYS A 147 -11.49 2.74 11.03
C LYS A 147 -11.11 2.64 12.50
N GLY A 148 -11.93 1.94 13.27
CA GLY A 148 -11.66 1.54 14.64
C GLY A 148 -11.56 0.03 14.81
N GLY A 149 -11.93 -0.44 16.00
CA GLY A 149 -11.85 -1.86 16.37
C GLY A 149 -12.56 -2.78 15.37
N ASN A 150 -12.03 -3.98 15.17
CA ASN A 150 -12.56 -4.97 14.22
C ASN A 150 -12.73 -4.44 12.78
N HIS A 151 -11.92 -3.46 12.37
CA HIS A 151 -11.99 -2.80 11.07
C HIS A 151 -13.31 -2.05 10.80
N ALA A 152 -14.14 -1.79 11.81
CA ALA A 152 -15.37 -1.03 11.65
C ALA A 152 -15.04 0.41 11.24
N VAL A 153 -15.83 0.99 10.33
CA VAL A 153 -15.72 2.42 9.99
C VAL A 153 -16.41 3.23 11.07
N GLU A 154 -15.67 4.13 11.71
CA GLU A 154 -16.19 4.96 12.81
C GLU A 154 -16.53 6.38 12.34
N SER A 155 -15.82 6.89 11.34
CA SER A 155 -16.14 8.18 10.76
C SER A 155 -15.76 8.29 9.28
N VAL A 156 -16.46 9.17 8.58
CA VAL A 156 -16.20 9.53 7.19
C VAL A 156 -16.17 11.05 7.11
N ARG A 157 -15.08 11.61 6.58
CA ARG A 157 -14.93 13.04 6.32
C ARG A 157 -14.81 13.25 4.81
N LEU A 158 -15.72 14.03 4.24
CA LEU A 158 -15.70 14.42 2.83
C LEU A 158 -15.28 15.90 2.74
N ARG A 159 -14.34 16.21 1.85
CA ARG A 159 -13.93 17.59 1.58
C ARG A 159 -15.10 18.37 0.98
N LYS A 160 -15.32 19.60 1.48
CA LYS A 160 -16.36 20.52 0.98
C LYS A 160 -16.03 21.05 -0.40
#